data_AF-A0A661J373-F1
#
_entry.id   AF-A0A661J373-F1
#
_cell.length_a   1.000
_cell.length_b   1.000
_cell.length_c   1.000
_cell.angle_alpha   90.00
_cell.angle_beta   90.00
_cell.angle_gamma   90.00
#
_symmetry.space_group_name_H-M   'P 1'
#
loop_
_entity.id
_entity.type
_entity.pdbx_description
1 polymer ?
#
loop_
_entity_poly.entity_id
_entity_poly.type
_entity_poly.pdbx_seq_one_letter_code
_entity_poly.pdbx_strand_id
1 'polypeptide(L)'
;MFKFAPYLLLLGTVLSFVVIPFGPKWIIGDLNVGVLYLLATGSFTVIGLIMAGWASNNKFALLGGMRSAAQIVSYEIPNALAILVVVLTAGTMSMQGIIRAQAGGIHHWFIFSSPFSFLAFFIYFISAIAEINRVPFDIPEAESELVAGYNIEYSAMRFGVFFAAEFGNIYVVTAVAVTCFLGGWQVPFLDVGELGPLGRSFGSFMARPQVLMLLLLVALAATFLAWKALRAFVWDVRRKRAFFGSRFVRFHSELLVLGLVFAGGALVLALHLPLRAYLSTIYWAFFEYLVPFLVFFGKAMLLSFVVLWWRWTLPRLRVDQLMGVCWKYLIPIGFVCLVGQGFWMWLFS
;
A
#
# COMPACT_ATOMS: atom_id res chain seq x y z
N MET A 1 13.16 6.96 27.80
CA MET A 1 12.62 7.70 26.64
C MET A 1 13.41 7.44 25.36
N PHE A 2 14.73 7.66 25.33
CA PHE A 2 15.57 7.46 24.13
C PHE A 2 15.40 6.07 23.48
N LYS A 3 15.45 4.99 24.26
CA LYS A 3 15.26 3.63 23.71
C LYS A 3 13.85 3.37 23.18
N PHE A 4 12.83 4.07 23.67
CA PHE A 4 11.42 3.76 23.44
C PHE A 4 10.81 4.57 22.28
N ALA A 5 11.30 5.79 22.04
CA ALA A 5 10.75 6.70 21.03
C ALA A 5 10.60 6.09 19.61
N PRO A 6 11.58 5.35 19.06
CA PRO A 6 11.44 4.76 17.72
C PRO A 6 10.33 3.70 17.66
N TYR A 7 10.16 2.93 18.74
CA TYR A 7 9.12 1.90 18.81
C TYR A 7 7.72 2.51 18.95
N LEU A 8 7.60 3.71 19.52
CA LEU A 8 6.34 4.44 19.65
C LEU A 8 5.85 4.94 18.28
N LEU A 9 6.77 5.41 17.43
CA LEU A 9 6.49 5.72 16.02
C LEU A 9 6.05 4.48 15.24
N LEU A 10 6.81 3.39 15.36
CA LEU A 10 6.46 2.13 14.71
C LEU A 10 5.10 1.60 15.18
N LEU A 11 4.79 1.73 16.48
CA LEU A 11 3.50 1.35 17.05
C LEU A 11 2.36 2.09 16.34
N GLY A 12 2.46 3.41 16.18
CA GLY A 12 1.45 4.20 15.47
C GLY A 12 1.20 3.65 14.07
N THR A 13 2.26 3.44 13.30
CA THR A 13 2.17 2.87 11.94
C THR A 13 1.57 1.47 11.92
N VAL A 14 1.99 0.57 12.83
CA VAL A 14 1.50 -0.81 12.90
C VAL A 14 0.03 -0.86 13.31
N LEU A 15 -0.40 0.00 14.23
CA LEU A 15 -1.80 0.09 14.64
C LEU A 15 -2.68 0.53 13.48
N SER A 16 -2.23 1.46 12.63
CA SER A 16 -2.99 1.88 11.45
C SER A 16 -3.34 0.73 10.48
N PHE A 17 -2.55 -0.36 10.44
CA PHE A 17 -2.84 -1.53 9.61
C PHE A 17 -4.07 -2.33 10.05
N VAL A 18 -4.54 -2.19 11.29
CA VAL A 18 -5.69 -2.96 11.82
C VAL A 18 -6.96 -2.72 11.00
N VAL A 19 -7.16 -1.47 10.55
CA VAL A 19 -8.40 -1.02 9.91
C VAL A 19 -8.27 -0.99 8.38
N ILE A 20 -7.06 -1.16 7.82
CA ILE A 20 -6.86 -1.15 6.37
C ILE A 20 -7.44 -2.43 5.75
N PRO A 21 -8.44 -2.33 4.85
CA PRO A 21 -9.02 -3.47 4.15
C PRO A 21 -8.19 -3.84 2.92
N PHE A 22 -7.52 -4.99 2.98
CA PHE A 22 -6.80 -5.53 1.83
C PHE A 22 -7.71 -6.29 0.86
N GLY A 23 -8.95 -6.57 1.25
CA GLY A 23 -9.94 -7.23 0.41
C GLY A 23 -11.31 -7.31 1.09
N PRO A 24 -12.31 -7.96 0.48
CA PRO A 24 -13.67 -7.99 1.00
C PRO A 24 -13.79 -8.60 2.41
N LYS A 25 -12.94 -9.60 2.71
CA LYS A 25 -12.86 -10.27 4.03
C LYS A 25 -11.47 -10.19 4.66
N TRP A 26 -10.49 -9.67 3.92
CA TRP A 26 -9.10 -9.57 4.38
C TRP A 26 -8.90 -8.23 5.08
N ILE A 27 -9.40 -8.18 6.31
CA ILE A 27 -9.25 -7.07 7.24
C ILE A 27 -9.04 -7.67 8.64
N ILE A 28 -8.18 -7.05 9.44
CA ILE A 28 -7.91 -7.54 10.79
C ILE A 28 -9.09 -7.22 11.71
N GLY A 29 -9.61 -5.98 11.67
CA GLY A 29 -10.80 -5.58 12.39
C GLY A 29 -11.66 -4.59 11.59
N ASP A 30 -12.89 -4.97 11.25
CA ASP A 30 -13.88 -4.05 10.68
C ASP A 30 -14.53 -3.25 11.81
N LEU A 31 -14.00 -2.04 12.03
CA LEU A 31 -14.50 -1.13 13.05
C LEU A 31 -15.51 -0.15 12.44
N ASN A 32 -16.64 0.05 13.13
CA ASN A 32 -17.64 1.06 12.75
C ASN A 32 -17.06 2.48 12.71
N VAL A 33 -16.03 2.74 13.53
CA VAL A 33 -15.32 4.02 13.66
C VAL A 33 -13.91 3.96 13.05
N GLY A 34 -13.74 3.20 11.97
CA GLY A 34 -12.43 2.93 11.36
C GLY A 34 -11.63 4.18 10.98
N VAL A 35 -12.28 5.18 10.38
CA VAL A 35 -11.64 6.46 10.04
C VAL A 35 -11.14 7.20 11.29
N LEU A 36 -11.96 7.27 12.35
CA LEU A 36 -11.59 7.93 13.61
C LEU A 36 -10.43 7.21 14.30
N TYR A 37 -10.43 5.88 14.26
CA TYR A 37 -9.31 5.09 14.76
C TYR A 37 -8.01 5.44 14.04
N LEU A 38 -8.04 5.60 12.71
CA LEU A 38 -6.86 5.94 11.93
C LEU A 38 -6.29 7.31 12.29
N LEU A 39 -7.16 8.31 12.43
CA LEU A 39 -6.78 9.64 12.89
C LEU A 39 -6.18 9.59 14.31
N ALA A 40 -6.75 8.78 15.21
CA ALA A 40 -6.22 8.60 16.56
C ALA A 40 -4.85 7.90 16.58
N THR A 41 -4.60 6.95 15.67
CA THR A 41 -3.30 6.29 15.57
C THR A 41 -2.19 7.22 15.06
N GLY A 42 -2.53 8.24 14.26
CA GLY A 42 -1.60 9.27 13.78
C GLY A 42 -0.90 10.02 14.92
N SER A 43 -1.62 10.31 16.01
CA SER A 43 -1.09 11.07 17.15
C SER A 43 0.09 10.39 17.87
N PHE A 44 0.22 9.05 17.78
CA PHE A 44 1.39 8.34 18.34
C PHE A 44 2.69 8.73 17.63
N THR A 45 2.63 9.08 16.34
CA THR A 45 3.82 9.48 15.58
C THR A 45 4.37 10.81 16.09
N VAL A 46 3.50 11.79 16.36
CA VAL A 46 3.85 13.11 16.92
C VAL A 46 4.52 12.95 18.29
N ILE A 47 3.94 12.14 19.17
CA ILE A 47 4.50 11.89 20.51
C ILE A 47 5.88 11.22 20.38
N GLY A 48 6.03 10.26 19.46
CA GLY A 48 7.30 9.59 19.21
C GLY A 48 8.40 10.55 18.74
N LEU A 49 8.07 11.52 17.88
CA LEU A 49 9.03 12.53 17.40
C LEU A 49 9.51 13.48 18.49
N ILE A 50 8.57 14.01 19.30
CA ILE A 50 8.92 14.91 20.40
C ILE A 50 9.77 14.16 21.43
N MET A 51 9.39 12.92 21.76
CA MET A 51 10.16 12.07 22.65
C MET A 51 11.56 11.77 22.10
N ALA A 52 11.69 11.56 20.78
CA ALA A 52 12.97 11.31 20.14
C ALA A 52 13.90 12.54 20.22
N GLY A 53 13.38 13.73 19.93
CA GLY A 53 14.12 14.99 20.01
C GLY A 53 14.53 15.34 21.44
N TRP A 54 13.61 15.19 22.40
CA TRP A 54 13.89 15.49 23.82
C TRP A 54 14.88 14.52 24.44
N ALA A 55 14.74 13.22 24.15
CA ALA A 55 15.60 12.20 24.75
C ALA A 55 17.02 12.17 24.18
N SER A 56 17.27 12.83 23.04
CA SER A 56 18.58 12.94 22.40
C SER A 56 19.53 13.92 23.12
N ASN A 57 19.03 14.71 24.09
CA ASN A 57 19.82 15.62 24.91
C ASN A 57 20.74 16.57 24.10
N ASN A 58 20.28 16.99 22.93
CA ASN A 58 20.98 17.88 22.01
C ASN A 58 20.03 19.01 21.58
N LYS A 59 20.50 20.27 21.64
CA LYS A 59 19.71 21.45 21.28
C LYS A 59 19.17 21.36 19.85
N PHE A 60 19.98 20.88 18.90
CA PHE A 60 19.58 20.78 17.50
C PHE A 60 18.53 19.67 17.29
N ALA A 61 18.68 18.52 17.95
CA ALA A 61 17.73 17.42 17.88
C ALA A 61 16.35 17.80 18.46
N LEU A 62 16.34 18.55 19.56
CA LEU A 62 15.10 19.06 20.16
C LEU A 62 14.39 20.05 19.24
N LEU A 63 15.12 21.01 18.66
CA LEU A 63 14.54 21.99 17.74
C LEU A 63 14.00 21.32 16.45
N GLY A 64 14.72 20.35 15.90
CA GLY A 64 14.26 19.57 14.74
C GLY A 64 12.99 18.77 15.06
N GLY A 65 12.98 18.04 16.18
CA GLY A 65 11.82 17.25 16.60
C GLY A 65 10.57 18.08 16.85
N MET A 66 10.71 19.25 17.49
CA MET A 66 9.58 20.17 17.73
C MET A 66 9.01 20.74 16.42
N ARG A 67 9.88 21.04 15.44
CA ARG A 67 9.45 21.55 14.13
C ARG A 67 8.75 20.48 13.29
N SER A 68 9.28 19.26 13.25
CA SER A 68 8.61 18.11 12.59
C SER A 68 7.24 17.83 13.22
N ALA A 69 7.17 17.85 14.56
CA ALA A 69 5.92 17.63 15.28
C ALA A 69 4.88 18.72 14.97
N ALA A 70 5.28 20.00 15.00
CA ALA A 70 4.39 21.12 14.68
C ALA A 70 3.86 21.06 13.24
N GLN A 71 4.71 20.64 12.30
CA GLN A 71 4.32 20.39 10.92
C GLN A 71 3.25 19.28 10.84
N ILE A 72 3.54 18.08 11.37
CA ILE A 72 2.60 16.95 11.28
C ILE A 72 1.25 17.31 11.88
N VAL A 73 1.23 17.90 13.09
CA VAL A 73 -0.02 18.30 13.76
C VAL A 73 -0.82 19.30 12.93
N SER A 74 -0.14 20.24 12.25
CA SER A 74 -0.83 21.20 11.40
C SER A 74 -1.51 20.51 10.22
N TYR A 75 -0.86 19.51 9.62
CA TYR A 75 -1.36 18.80 8.45
C TYR A 75 -2.36 17.68 8.76
N GLU A 76 -2.48 17.24 10.01
CA GLU A 76 -3.56 16.34 10.43
C GLU A 76 -4.96 16.98 10.25
N ILE A 77 -5.08 18.30 10.44
CA ILE A 77 -6.35 19.02 10.33
C ILE A 77 -6.91 19.00 8.89
N PRO A 78 -6.19 19.48 7.85
CA PRO A 78 -6.68 19.41 6.48
C PRO A 78 -6.82 17.96 5.98
N ASN A 79 -5.97 17.04 6.46
CA ASN A 79 -6.11 15.60 6.18
C ASN A 79 -7.48 15.08 6.69
N ALA A 80 -7.81 15.35 7.95
CA ALA A 80 -9.10 14.96 8.55
C ALA A 80 -10.30 15.59 7.84
N LEU A 81 -10.22 16.88 7.47
CA LEU A 81 -11.28 17.56 6.70
C LEU A 81 -11.51 16.89 5.34
N ALA A 82 -10.43 16.51 4.64
CA ALA A 82 -10.54 15.84 3.35
C ALA A 82 -11.16 14.43 3.46
N ILE A 83 -10.83 13.67 4.50
CA ILE A 83 -11.47 12.37 4.75
C ILE A 83 -12.94 12.55 5.13
N LEU A 84 -13.29 13.62 5.86
CA LEU A 84 -14.68 13.87 6.26
C LEU A 84 -15.61 14.09 5.07
N VAL A 85 -15.13 14.72 3.99
CA VAL A 85 -15.86 14.84 2.71
C VAL A 85 -16.27 13.46 2.16
N VAL A 86 -15.37 12.48 2.26
CA VAL A 86 -15.61 11.10 1.84
C VAL A 86 -16.61 10.41 2.77
N VAL A 87 -16.46 10.58 4.09
CA VAL A 87 -17.37 10.00 5.09
C VAL A 87 -18.80 10.52 4.91
N LEU A 88 -18.97 11.81 4.62
CA LEU A 88 -20.28 12.40 4.31
C LEU A 88 -20.93 11.72 3.12
N THR A 89 -20.17 11.50 2.05
CA THR A 89 -20.65 10.87 0.81
C THR A 89 -20.99 9.40 1.01
N ALA A 90 -20.18 8.67 1.78
CA ALA A 90 -20.38 7.25 2.04
C ALA A 90 -21.48 6.96 3.08
N GLY A 91 -21.80 7.91 3.96
CA GLY A 91 -22.75 7.71 5.07
C GLY A 91 -22.26 6.74 6.16
N THR A 92 -20.97 6.42 6.18
CA THR A 92 -20.36 5.47 7.13
C THR A 92 -18.90 5.80 7.42
N MET A 93 -18.44 5.47 8.62
CA MET A 93 -17.05 5.63 9.05
C MET A 93 -16.25 4.31 9.03
N SER A 94 -16.86 3.19 8.65
CA SER A 94 -16.14 1.93 8.42
C SER A 94 -15.39 2.00 7.08
N MET A 95 -14.12 1.60 7.08
CA MET A 95 -13.30 1.55 5.85
C MET A 95 -13.87 0.59 4.81
N GLN A 96 -14.46 -0.54 5.25
CA GLN A 96 -15.14 -1.46 4.35
C GLN A 96 -16.45 -0.88 3.83
N GLY A 97 -17.19 -0.17 4.68
CA GLY A 97 -18.40 0.54 4.30
C GLY A 97 -18.13 1.58 3.20
N ILE A 98 -17.08 2.38 3.36
CA ILE A 98 -16.64 3.39 2.39
C ILE A 98 -16.34 2.74 1.02
N ILE A 99 -15.60 1.63 1.01
CA ILE A 99 -15.28 0.95 -0.25
C ILE A 99 -16.56 0.39 -0.89
N ARG A 100 -17.44 -0.25 -0.11
CA ARG A 100 -18.70 -0.79 -0.65
C ARG A 100 -19.60 0.30 -1.25
N ALA A 101 -19.58 1.51 -0.69
CA ALA A 101 -20.30 2.66 -1.24
C ALA A 101 -19.76 3.13 -2.60
N GLN A 102 -18.55 2.74 -2.99
CA GLN A 102 -17.92 3.06 -4.28
C GLN A 102 -18.13 2.00 -5.36
N ALA A 103 -18.94 0.96 -5.08
CA ALA A 103 -19.24 -0.10 -6.04
C ALA A 103 -19.95 0.43 -7.29
N GLY A 104 -19.76 -0.23 -8.45
CA GLY A 104 -20.31 0.23 -9.74
C GLY A 104 -19.28 0.64 -10.79
N GLY A 105 -17.98 0.49 -10.53
CA GLY A 105 -16.90 0.79 -11.47
C GLY A 105 -16.27 2.18 -11.32
N ILE A 106 -15.37 2.58 -12.24
CA ILE A 106 -14.53 3.80 -12.13
C ILE A 106 -15.37 5.07 -11.93
N HIS A 107 -16.54 5.16 -12.56
CA HIS A 107 -17.40 6.34 -12.51
C HIS A 107 -17.99 6.60 -11.11
N HIS A 108 -18.08 5.57 -10.26
CA HIS A 108 -18.61 5.67 -8.90
C HIS A 108 -17.53 5.92 -7.85
N TRP A 109 -16.25 6.00 -8.25
CA TRP A 109 -15.18 6.35 -7.33
C TRP A 109 -15.33 7.79 -6.86
N PHE A 110 -15.11 8.02 -5.56
CA PHE A 110 -15.34 9.35 -4.98
C PHE A 110 -14.48 10.45 -5.57
N ILE A 111 -13.34 10.12 -6.18
CA ILE A 111 -12.56 11.12 -6.92
C ILE A 111 -13.33 11.75 -8.09
N PHE A 112 -14.28 11.02 -8.70
CA PHE A 112 -15.07 11.47 -9.85
C PHE A 112 -16.53 11.79 -9.50
N SER A 113 -17.01 11.42 -8.30
CA SER A 113 -18.41 11.62 -7.92
C SER A 113 -18.80 13.10 -7.78
N SER A 114 -17.88 13.95 -7.31
CA SER A 114 -18.13 15.39 -7.17
C SER A 114 -16.86 16.22 -7.37
N PRO A 115 -16.99 17.49 -7.83
CA PRO A 115 -15.86 18.40 -7.92
C PRO A 115 -15.19 18.67 -6.57
N PHE A 116 -15.95 18.68 -5.48
CA PHE A 116 -15.44 18.92 -4.13
C PHE A 116 -14.65 17.74 -3.59
N SER A 117 -15.08 16.51 -3.89
CA SER A 117 -14.34 15.29 -3.54
C SER A 117 -13.06 15.15 -4.36
N PHE A 118 -13.09 15.56 -5.64
CA PHE A 118 -11.87 15.69 -6.45
C PHE A 118 -10.84 16.63 -5.80
N LEU A 119 -11.29 17.80 -5.34
CA LEU A 119 -10.40 18.75 -4.64
C LEU A 119 -9.95 18.21 -3.28
N ALA A 120 -10.83 17.52 -2.55
CA ALA A 120 -10.50 16.87 -1.29
C ALA A 120 -9.39 15.81 -1.46
N PHE A 121 -9.36 15.08 -2.58
CA PHE A 121 -8.27 14.16 -2.89
C PHE A 121 -6.90 14.86 -2.92
N PHE A 122 -6.80 16.03 -3.57
CA PHE A 122 -5.53 16.78 -3.61
C PHE A 122 -5.15 17.35 -2.25
N ILE A 123 -6.13 17.83 -1.47
CA ILE A 123 -5.89 18.30 -0.09
C ILE A 123 -5.38 17.15 0.77
N TYR A 124 -6.04 16.00 0.71
CA TYR A 124 -5.60 14.77 1.36
C TYR A 124 -4.18 14.42 0.93
N PHE A 125 -3.92 14.34 -0.38
CA PHE A 125 -2.64 13.89 -0.92
C PHE A 125 -1.47 14.82 -0.57
N ILE A 126 -1.68 16.14 -0.61
CA ILE A 126 -0.66 17.11 -0.18
C ILE A 126 -0.41 16.99 1.32
N SER A 127 -1.46 16.88 2.13
CA SER A 127 -1.34 16.80 3.59
C SER A 127 -0.70 15.49 4.05
N ALA A 128 -1.06 14.39 3.40
CA ALA A 128 -0.47 13.07 3.52
C ALA A 128 1.05 13.08 3.35
N ILE A 129 1.56 13.75 2.31
CA ILE A 129 3.01 13.82 2.05
C ILE A 129 3.70 14.67 3.10
N ALA A 130 3.06 15.75 3.55
CA ALA A 130 3.57 16.60 4.61
C ALA A 130 3.64 15.85 5.96
N GLU A 131 2.67 14.97 6.25
CA GLU A 131 2.64 14.10 7.43
C GLU A 131 3.78 13.07 7.45
N ILE A 132 4.15 12.54 6.28
CA ILE A 132 5.25 11.57 6.14
C ILE A 132 6.63 12.25 6.32
N ASN A 133 6.72 13.58 6.33
CA ASN A 133 7.97 14.35 6.38
C ASN A 133 8.96 13.99 5.26
N ARG A 134 8.46 13.78 4.03
CA ARG A 134 9.30 13.50 2.84
C ARG A 134 9.37 14.70 1.92
N VAL A 135 10.45 14.79 1.13
CA VAL A 135 10.65 15.82 0.09
C VAL A 135 9.37 15.94 -0.75
N PRO A 136 8.79 17.13 -0.92
CA PRO A 136 9.34 18.48 -0.68
C PRO A 136 9.19 19.04 0.75
N PHE A 137 8.65 18.26 1.69
CA PHE A 137 8.28 18.63 3.05
C PHE A 137 9.21 18.03 4.13
N ASP A 138 10.45 17.68 3.77
CA ASP A 138 11.49 17.09 4.65
C ASP A 138 12.33 18.14 5.41
N ILE A 139 11.97 19.42 5.32
CA ILE A 139 12.80 20.55 5.76
C ILE A 139 13.16 20.52 7.26
N PRO A 140 12.26 20.13 8.19
CA PRO A 140 12.64 19.99 9.59
C PRO A 140 13.78 19.01 9.88
N GLU A 141 14.04 18.07 8.96
CA GLU A 141 15.16 17.12 9.03
C GLU A 141 16.36 17.57 8.17
N ALA A 142 16.08 18.20 7.02
CA ALA A 142 17.06 18.51 5.98
C ALA A 142 17.70 19.92 6.07
N GLU A 143 17.30 20.77 7.01
CA GLU A 143 17.96 22.05 7.22
C GLU A 143 19.39 21.87 7.72
N SER A 144 20.34 22.55 7.06
CA SER A 144 21.76 22.52 7.39
C SER A 144 22.06 22.99 8.81
N GLU A 145 21.16 23.76 9.41
CA GLU A 145 21.25 24.22 10.81
C GLU A 145 20.98 23.10 11.82
N LEU A 146 20.32 22.01 11.41
CA LEU A 146 19.88 20.93 12.30
C LEU A 146 20.64 19.62 12.09
N VAL A 147 21.56 19.55 11.10
CA VAL A 147 22.53 18.46 10.79
C VAL A 147 21.90 17.09 10.43
N ALA A 148 20.78 16.69 11.06
CA ALA A 148 19.86 15.60 10.69
C ALA A 148 18.52 15.63 11.49
N GLY A 149 18.21 16.70 12.25
CA GLY A 149 16.95 16.80 13.00
C GLY A 149 16.88 15.83 14.20
N TYR A 150 15.74 15.15 14.38
CA TYR A 150 15.44 14.37 15.59
C TYR A 150 16.10 12.97 15.64
N ASN A 151 16.63 12.47 14.52
CA ASN A 151 17.22 11.14 14.43
C ASN A 151 18.77 11.15 14.57
N ILE A 152 19.38 12.32 14.76
CA ILE A 152 20.85 12.52 14.72
C ILE A 152 21.65 11.66 15.70
N GLU A 153 21.12 11.41 16.90
CA GLU A 153 21.81 10.63 17.94
C GLU A 153 21.53 9.12 17.83
N TYR A 154 20.62 8.69 16.95
CA TYR A 154 20.18 7.31 16.83
C TYR A 154 21.05 6.53 15.84
N SER A 155 21.55 5.37 16.26
CA SER A 155 22.39 4.50 15.43
C SER A 155 21.81 3.11 15.21
N ALA A 156 22.27 2.45 14.13
CA ALA A 156 22.03 1.06 13.79
C ALA A 156 20.55 0.63 13.90
N MET A 157 20.22 -0.24 14.85
CA MET A 157 18.89 -0.83 14.96
C MET A 157 17.79 0.20 15.20
N ARG A 158 18.03 1.21 16.04
CA ARG A 158 17.01 2.21 16.38
C ARG A 158 16.75 3.17 15.22
N PHE A 159 17.82 3.53 14.51
CA PHE A 159 17.73 4.25 13.25
C PHE A 159 16.91 3.44 12.23
N GLY A 160 17.20 2.15 12.07
CA GLY A 160 16.43 1.25 11.20
C GLY A 160 14.93 1.19 11.53
N VAL A 161 14.56 1.26 12.81
CA VAL A 161 13.15 1.32 13.24
C VAL A 161 12.47 2.62 12.81
N PHE A 162 13.15 3.78 12.86
CA PHE A 162 12.59 5.03 12.30
C PHE A 162 12.30 4.89 10.81
N PHE A 163 13.24 4.37 10.03
CA PHE A 163 13.00 4.14 8.60
C PHE A 163 11.86 3.16 8.36
N ALA A 164 11.79 2.06 9.12
CA ALA A 164 10.70 1.11 9.00
C ALA A 164 9.33 1.76 9.27
N ALA A 165 9.24 2.62 10.29
CA ALA A 165 8.03 3.39 10.58
C ALA A 165 7.68 4.38 9.46
N GLU A 166 8.65 5.15 8.97
CA GLU A 166 8.43 6.10 7.86
C GLU A 166 7.98 5.41 6.56
N PHE A 167 8.64 4.31 6.17
CA PHE A 167 8.25 3.54 4.98
C PHE A 167 6.91 2.85 5.15
N GLY A 168 6.63 2.33 6.35
CA GLY A 168 5.29 1.82 6.67
C GLY A 168 4.23 2.91 6.57
N ASN A 169 4.53 4.13 7.01
CA ASN A 169 3.58 5.24 6.97
C ASN A 169 3.28 5.69 5.53
N ILE A 170 4.27 5.68 4.62
CA ILE A 170 4.01 5.89 3.17
C ILE A 170 2.94 4.92 2.67
N TYR A 171 3.07 3.64 3.03
CA TYR A 171 2.09 2.65 2.63
C TYR A 171 0.72 2.90 3.26
N VAL A 172 0.66 3.16 4.56
CA VAL A 172 -0.60 3.43 5.29
C VAL A 172 -1.36 4.60 4.67
N VAL A 173 -0.68 5.73 4.48
CA VAL A 173 -1.31 6.95 3.98
C VAL A 173 -1.77 6.80 2.53
N THR A 174 -1.03 6.06 1.69
CA THR A 174 -1.46 5.78 0.32
C THR A 174 -2.56 4.72 0.26
N ALA A 175 -2.54 3.73 1.15
CA ALA A 175 -3.62 2.76 1.31
C ALA A 175 -4.93 3.46 1.69
N VAL A 176 -4.89 4.42 2.62
CA VAL A 176 -6.05 5.25 3.00
C VAL A 176 -6.54 6.09 1.82
N ALA A 177 -5.63 6.66 1.01
CA ALA A 177 -6.02 7.36 -0.21
C ALA A 177 -6.80 6.43 -1.17
N VAL A 178 -6.32 5.20 -1.35
CA VAL A 178 -6.97 4.20 -2.21
C VAL A 178 -8.33 3.79 -1.66
N THR A 179 -8.47 3.57 -0.35
CA THR A 179 -9.75 3.22 0.27
C THR A 179 -10.76 4.36 0.19
N CYS A 180 -10.32 5.59 0.42
CA CYS A 180 -11.21 6.73 0.52
C CYS A 180 -11.61 7.29 -0.86
N PHE A 181 -10.72 7.28 -1.85
CA PHE A 181 -10.95 7.97 -3.13
C PHE A 181 -10.97 7.07 -4.37
N LEU A 182 -10.25 5.94 -4.36
CA LEU A 182 -9.99 5.12 -5.57
C LEU A 182 -10.62 3.72 -5.54
N GLY A 183 -11.73 3.53 -4.82
CA GLY A 183 -12.48 2.28 -4.86
C GLY A 183 -11.86 1.13 -4.08
N GLY A 184 -10.81 1.35 -3.27
CA GLY A 184 -10.19 0.29 -2.47
C GLY A 184 -9.79 -0.93 -3.30
N TRP A 185 -10.28 -2.09 -2.86
CA TRP A 185 -10.09 -3.41 -3.46
C TRP A 185 -11.00 -3.69 -4.67
N GLN A 186 -11.84 -2.75 -5.09
CA GLN A 186 -12.71 -2.92 -6.26
C GLN A 186 -11.92 -2.83 -7.56
N VAL A 187 -12.30 -3.69 -8.50
CA VAL A 187 -11.70 -3.76 -9.83
C VAL A 187 -12.28 -2.61 -10.66
N PRO A 188 -11.44 -1.81 -11.36
CA PRO A 188 -11.91 -0.63 -12.09
C PRO A 188 -13.05 -0.90 -13.09
N PHE A 189 -13.01 -2.03 -13.78
CA PHE A 189 -13.95 -2.37 -14.86
C PHE A 189 -14.99 -3.44 -14.51
N LEU A 190 -14.90 -4.04 -13.32
CA LEU A 190 -15.71 -5.19 -12.95
C LEU A 190 -16.25 -5.00 -11.54
N ASP A 191 -17.56 -5.10 -11.41
CA ASP A 191 -18.17 -5.11 -10.09
C ASP A 191 -17.86 -6.42 -9.37
N VAL A 192 -17.77 -6.33 -8.05
CA VAL A 192 -17.43 -7.48 -7.19
C VAL A 192 -18.45 -8.61 -7.34
N GLY A 193 -19.71 -8.25 -7.61
CA GLY A 193 -20.79 -9.19 -7.91
C GLY A 193 -20.54 -10.01 -9.19
N GLU A 194 -19.77 -9.49 -10.15
CA GLU A 194 -19.43 -10.16 -11.41
C GLU A 194 -18.13 -10.97 -11.33
N LEU A 195 -17.23 -10.64 -10.40
CA LEU A 195 -16.01 -11.41 -10.13
C LEU A 195 -16.33 -12.83 -9.63
N GLY A 196 -17.44 -13.01 -8.90
CA GLY A 196 -17.91 -14.33 -8.48
C GLY A 196 -18.27 -15.24 -9.67
N PRO A 197 -19.21 -14.85 -10.55
CA PRO A 197 -19.54 -15.55 -11.78
C PRO A 197 -18.35 -15.74 -12.74
N LEU A 198 -17.47 -14.74 -12.89
CA LEU A 198 -16.26 -14.85 -13.71
C LEU A 198 -15.27 -15.84 -13.11
N GLY A 199 -15.06 -15.82 -11.80
CA GLY A 199 -14.24 -16.79 -11.09
C GLY A 199 -14.80 -18.22 -11.18
N ARG A 200 -16.13 -18.39 -11.13
CA ARG A 200 -16.78 -19.70 -11.35
C ARG A 200 -16.66 -20.16 -12.80
N SER A 201 -16.77 -19.24 -13.76
CA SER A 201 -16.62 -19.53 -15.20
C SER A 201 -15.18 -19.90 -15.54
N PHE A 202 -14.21 -19.18 -15.00
CA PHE A 202 -12.79 -19.47 -15.16
C PHE A 202 -12.39 -20.77 -14.44
N GLY A 203 -12.87 -20.96 -13.21
CA GLY A 203 -12.63 -22.19 -12.45
C GLY A 203 -13.25 -23.42 -13.13
N SER A 204 -14.45 -23.30 -13.69
CA SER A 204 -15.10 -24.38 -14.45
C SER A 204 -14.44 -24.63 -15.81
N PHE A 205 -13.93 -23.60 -16.49
CA PHE A 205 -13.13 -23.73 -17.71
C PHE A 205 -11.80 -24.45 -17.43
N MET A 206 -11.06 -24.03 -16.39
CA MET A 206 -9.80 -24.66 -15.99
C MET A 206 -10.00 -26.10 -15.49
N ALA A 207 -11.14 -26.41 -14.88
CA ALA A 207 -11.47 -27.77 -14.43
C ALA A 207 -11.93 -28.71 -15.58
N ARG A 208 -12.06 -28.22 -16.82
CA ARG A 208 -12.39 -29.07 -17.98
C ARG A 208 -11.28 -30.09 -18.22
N PRO A 209 -11.63 -31.35 -18.54
CA PRO A 209 -10.64 -32.42 -18.66
C PRO A 209 -9.62 -32.15 -19.77
N GLN A 210 -10.07 -31.51 -20.85
CA GLN A 210 -9.23 -31.12 -21.99
C GLN A 210 -8.18 -30.07 -21.61
N VAL A 211 -8.54 -29.08 -20.79
CA VAL A 211 -7.64 -27.99 -20.35
C VAL A 211 -6.63 -28.51 -19.33
N LEU A 212 -7.06 -29.36 -18.39
CA LEU A 212 -6.16 -30.03 -17.46
C LEU A 212 -5.15 -30.92 -18.19
N MET A 213 -5.59 -31.68 -19.19
CA MET A 213 -4.72 -32.50 -20.01
C MET A 213 -3.71 -31.65 -20.79
N LEU A 214 -4.12 -30.51 -21.34
CA LEU A 214 -3.22 -29.55 -21.99
C LEU A 214 -2.19 -28.99 -21.00
N LEU A 215 -2.60 -28.55 -19.81
CA LEU A 215 -1.70 -28.03 -18.78
C LEU A 215 -0.70 -29.10 -18.30
N LEU A 216 -1.15 -30.34 -18.16
CA LEU A 216 -0.29 -31.49 -17.85
C LEU A 216 0.72 -31.75 -18.98
N LEU A 217 0.30 -31.68 -20.24
CA LEU A 217 1.18 -31.82 -21.40
C LEU A 217 2.20 -30.68 -21.49
N VAL A 218 1.80 -29.44 -21.19
CA VAL A 218 2.69 -28.27 -21.14
C VAL A 218 3.69 -28.41 -19.98
N ALA A 219 3.26 -28.87 -18.81
CA ALA A 219 4.15 -29.14 -17.68
C ALA A 219 5.12 -30.30 -17.99
N LEU A 220 4.64 -31.37 -18.65
CA LEU A 220 5.49 -32.47 -19.13
C LEU A 220 6.49 -32.01 -20.21
N ALA A 221 6.08 -31.12 -21.12
CA ALA A 221 6.99 -30.53 -22.10
C ALA A 221 8.04 -29.63 -21.43
N ALA A 222 7.63 -28.81 -20.45
CA ALA A 222 8.53 -27.95 -19.69
C ALA A 222 9.55 -28.76 -18.87
N THR A 223 9.10 -29.84 -18.23
CA THR A 223 9.99 -30.77 -17.49
C THR A 223 10.95 -31.50 -18.42
N PHE A 224 10.50 -31.90 -19.60
CA PHE A 224 11.35 -32.51 -20.63
C PHE A 224 12.41 -31.54 -21.16
N LEU A 225 12.04 -30.28 -21.42
CA LEU A 225 12.98 -29.22 -21.82
C LEU A 225 13.99 -28.91 -20.71
N ALA A 226 13.53 -28.82 -19.46
CA ALA A 226 14.39 -28.63 -18.29
C ALA A 226 15.38 -29.80 -18.12
N TRP A 227 14.95 -31.03 -18.38
CA TRP A 227 15.82 -32.20 -18.34
C TRP A 227 16.83 -32.25 -19.49
N LYS A 228 16.46 -31.84 -20.71
CA LYS A 228 17.42 -31.65 -21.81
C LYS A 228 18.46 -30.58 -21.45
N ALA A 229 18.02 -29.47 -20.85
CA ALA A 229 18.91 -28.42 -20.37
C ALA A 229 19.84 -28.93 -19.26
N LEU A 230 19.36 -29.76 -18.33
CA LEU A 230 20.16 -30.43 -17.30
C LEU A 230 21.23 -31.35 -17.90
N ARG A 231 20.87 -32.19 -18.86
CA ARG A 231 21.86 -33.07 -19.51
C ARG A 231 22.95 -32.26 -20.21
N ALA A 232 22.58 -31.21 -20.93
CA ALA A 232 23.52 -30.32 -21.58
C ALA A 232 24.44 -29.63 -20.55
N PHE A 233 23.85 -29.15 -19.45
CA PHE A 233 24.57 -28.54 -18.34
C PHE A 233 25.57 -29.51 -17.67
N VAL A 234 25.14 -30.71 -17.30
CA VAL A 234 26.01 -31.74 -16.67
C VAL A 234 27.14 -32.17 -17.59
N TRP A 235 26.86 -32.30 -18.89
CA TRP A 235 27.88 -32.65 -19.89
C TRP A 235 28.95 -31.55 -20.03
N ASP A 236 28.56 -30.28 -19.91
CA ASP A 236 29.47 -29.15 -20.02
C ASP A 236 30.28 -28.90 -18.73
N VAL A 237 29.66 -29.10 -17.56
CA VAL A 237 30.35 -29.09 -16.25
C VAL A 237 31.42 -30.19 -16.19
N ARG A 238 31.17 -31.36 -16.77
CA ARG A 238 32.19 -32.42 -16.90
C ARG A 238 33.36 -32.02 -17.80
N ARG A 239 33.15 -31.12 -18.78
CA ARG A 239 34.20 -30.70 -19.72
C ARG A 239 34.96 -29.44 -19.29
N LYS A 240 34.39 -28.54 -18.49
CA LYS A 240 35.04 -27.27 -18.12
C LYS A 240 35.05 -27.03 -16.61
N ARG A 241 36.26 -26.96 -16.05
CA ARG A 241 36.58 -26.76 -14.62
C ARG A 241 36.38 -25.30 -14.16
N ALA A 242 35.29 -24.63 -14.53
CA ALA A 242 35.03 -23.22 -14.22
C ALA A 242 33.62 -23.03 -13.64
N PHE A 243 33.48 -23.33 -12.35
CA PHE A 243 32.19 -23.45 -11.66
C PHE A 243 31.63 -22.11 -11.13
N PHE A 244 32.46 -21.08 -10.92
CA PHE A 244 32.05 -19.84 -10.27
C PHE A 244 32.31 -18.63 -11.16
N GLY A 245 31.31 -18.18 -11.94
CA GLY A 245 31.35 -16.83 -12.52
C GLY A 245 30.59 -16.58 -13.81
N SER A 246 30.20 -17.61 -14.58
CA SER A 246 29.53 -17.38 -15.87
C SER A 246 28.01 -17.23 -15.70
N ARG A 247 27.44 -16.14 -16.25
CA ARG A 247 25.99 -15.86 -16.33
C ARG A 247 25.21 -17.03 -16.98
N PHE A 248 25.91 -17.83 -17.78
CA PHE A 248 25.41 -18.99 -18.52
C PHE A 248 25.07 -20.19 -17.63
N VAL A 249 25.83 -20.45 -16.56
CA VAL A 249 25.57 -21.54 -15.59
C VAL A 249 24.30 -21.26 -14.79
N ARG A 250 24.10 -19.98 -14.40
CA ARG A 250 22.93 -19.54 -13.62
C ARG A 250 21.61 -19.74 -14.38
N PHE A 251 21.60 -19.47 -15.68
CA PHE A 251 20.43 -19.64 -16.54
C PHE A 251 19.96 -21.11 -16.62
N HIS A 252 20.89 -22.07 -16.71
CA HIS A 252 20.55 -23.49 -16.80
C HIS A 252 20.07 -24.08 -15.46
N SER A 253 20.60 -23.58 -14.32
CA SER A 253 20.10 -23.99 -13.00
C SER A 253 18.69 -23.45 -12.69
N GLU A 254 18.34 -22.25 -13.15
CA GLU A 254 16.99 -21.69 -12.97
C GLU A 254 15.93 -22.46 -13.78
N LEU A 255 16.26 -22.85 -15.01
CA LEU A 255 15.40 -23.70 -15.84
C LEU A 255 15.14 -25.09 -15.22
N LEU A 256 16.11 -25.61 -14.46
CA LEU A 256 16.00 -26.86 -13.74
C LEU A 256 15.08 -26.81 -12.52
N VAL A 257 15.22 -25.75 -11.72
CA VAL A 257 14.35 -25.52 -10.56
C VAL A 257 12.92 -25.31 -11.04
N LEU A 258 12.72 -24.52 -12.11
CA LEU A 258 11.42 -24.38 -12.77
C LEU A 258 10.88 -25.74 -13.24
N GLY A 259 11.70 -26.53 -13.94
CA GLY A 259 11.34 -27.88 -14.38
C GLY A 259 10.87 -28.80 -13.25
N LEU A 260 11.62 -28.90 -12.15
CA LEU A 260 11.26 -29.73 -11.01
C LEU A 260 9.97 -29.27 -10.31
N VAL A 261 9.74 -27.96 -10.21
CA VAL A 261 8.50 -27.39 -9.66
C VAL A 261 7.30 -27.75 -10.56
N PHE A 262 7.45 -27.67 -11.88
CA PHE A 262 6.40 -28.08 -12.83
C PHE A 262 6.16 -29.59 -12.84
N ALA A 263 7.19 -30.42 -12.69
CA ALA A 263 7.06 -31.88 -12.55
C ALA A 263 6.36 -32.26 -11.24
N GLY A 264 6.73 -31.62 -10.13
CA GLY A 264 6.05 -31.80 -8.84
C GLY A 264 4.58 -31.41 -8.92
N GLY A 265 4.27 -30.27 -9.55
CA GLY A 265 2.89 -29.83 -9.79
C GLY A 265 2.08 -30.81 -10.65
N ALA A 266 2.67 -31.31 -11.74
CA ALA A 266 2.04 -32.29 -12.63
C ALA A 266 1.83 -33.66 -11.95
N LEU A 267 2.79 -34.11 -11.14
CA LEU A 267 2.73 -35.36 -10.39
C LEU A 267 1.65 -35.30 -9.30
N VAL A 268 1.56 -34.17 -8.57
CA VAL A 268 0.53 -33.92 -7.55
C VAL A 268 -0.87 -33.84 -8.17
N LEU A 269 -0.99 -33.27 -9.38
CA LEU A 269 -2.23 -33.28 -10.17
C LEU A 269 -2.61 -34.68 -10.69
N ALA A 270 -1.63 -35.55 -10.93
CA ALA A 270 -1.84 -36.86 -11.53
C ALA A 270 -2.11 -37.99 -10.52
N LEU A 271 -1.61 -37.92 -9.27
CA LEU A 271 -1.52 -39.12 -8.43
C LEU A 271 -2.72 -39.43 -7.48
N HIS A 272 -3.58 -38.53 -6.98
CA HIS A 272 -4.83 -38.87 -6.22
C HIS A 272 -5.90 -37.74 -6.36
N LEU A 273 -7.12 -37.89 -6.92
CA LEU A 273 -8.35 -38.71 -6.68
C LEU A 273 -9.58 -38.00 -6.06
N PRO A 274 -9.52 -36.75 -5.56
CA PRO A 274 -10.71 -35.86 -5.53
C PRO A 274 -10.43 -34.37 -5.81
N LEU A 275 -9.17 -33.97 -6.01
CA LEU A 275 -8.77 -32.57 -6.19
C LEU A 275 -9.46 -31.87 -7.37
N ARG A 276 -9.79 -32.60 -8.44
CA ARG A 276 -10.49 -32.04 -9.60
C ARG A 276 -11.85 -31.41 -9.26
N ALA A 277 -12.57 -31.99 -8.29
CA ALA A 277 -13.85 -31.44 -7.84
C ALA A 277 -13.68 -30.12 -7.06
N TYR A 278 -12.53 -29.94 -6.41
CA TYR A 278 -12.18 -28.75 -5.64
C TYR A 278 -11.38 -27.71 -6.44
N LEU A 279 -10.79 -28.07 -7.60
CA LEU A 279 -10.02 -27.13 -8.42
C LEU A 279 -10.85 -25.91 -8.80
N SER A 280 -12.10 -26.10 -9.23
CA SER A 280 -12.99 -24.98 -9.57
C SER A 280 -13.25 -24.07 -8.36
N THR A 281 -13.42 -24.64 -7.16
CA THR A 281 -13.58 -23.91 -5.90
C THR A 281 -12.29 -23.19 -5.49
N ILE A 282 -11.13 -23.81 -5.69
CA ILE A 282 -9.81 -23.24 -5.39
C ILE A 282 -9.51 -22.07 -6.34
N TYR A 283 -9.75 -22.23 -7.65
CA TYR A 283 -9.59 -21.15 -8.62
C TYR A 283 -10.58 -20.01 -8.38
N TRP A 284 -11.81 -20.32 -7.99
CA TRP A 284 -12.81 -19.32 -7.62
C TRP A 284 -12.38 -18.54 -6.36
N ALA A 285 -11.98 -19.22 -5.29
CA ALA A 285 -11.50 -18.57 -4.07
C ALA A 285 -10.23 -17.75 -4.34
N PHE A 286 -9.30 -18.29 -5.13
CA PHE A 286 -8.10 -17.57 -5.55
C PHE A 286 -8.46 -16.28 -6.30
N PHE A 287 -9.39 -16.34 -7.25
CA PHE A 287 -9.79 -15.15 -8.01
C PHE A 287 -10.55 -14.14 -7.14
N GLU A 288 -11.43 -14.59 -6.26
CA GLU A 288 -12.24 -13.74 -5.37
C GLU A 288 -11.40 -13.04 -4.29
N TYR A 289 -10.36 -13.68 -3.76
CA TYR A 289 -9.54 -13.09 -2.70
C TYR A 289 -8.25 -12.45 -3.21
N LEU A 290 -7.55 -13.09 -4.16
CA LEU A 290 -6.26 -12.59 -4.63
C LEU A 290 -6.42 -11.39 -5.57
N VAL A 291 -7.42 -11.38 -6.45
CA VAL A 291 -7.56 -10.26 -7.41
C VAL A 291 -7.85 -8.95 -6.67
N PRO A 292 -8.81 -8.87 -5.71
CA PRO A 292 -9.01 -7.65 -4.93
C PRO A 292 -7.77 -7.25 -4.12
N PHE A 293 -7.06 -8.22 -3.55
CA PHE A 293 -5.80 -7.97 -2.85
C PHE A 293 -4.75 -7.34 -3.75
N LEU A 294 -4.50 -7.94 -4.93
CA LEU A 294 -3.51 -7.43 -5.89
C LEU A 294 -3.91 -6.08 -6.46
N VAL A 295 -5.21 -5.82 -6.66
CA VAL A 295 -5.71 -4.53 -7.13
C VAL A 295 -5.53 -3.47 -6.05
N PHE A 296 -5.92 -3.75 -4.80
CA PHE A 296 -5.69 -2.84 -3.68
C PHE A 296 -4.21 -2.55 -3.49
N PHE A 297 -3.40 -3.59 -3.39
CA PHE A 297 -1.96 -3.49 -3.22
C PHE A 297 -1.31 -2.76 -4.41
N GLY A 298 -1.70 -3.08 -5.64
CA GLY A 298 -1.21 -2.45 -6.85
C GLY A 298 -1.53 -0.95 -6.92
N LYS A 299 -2.77 -0.55 -6.59
CA LYS A 299 -3.15 0.87 -6.50
C LYS A 299 -2.36 1.60 -5.41
N ALA A 300 -2.22 0.99 -4.24
CA ALA A 300 -1.47 1.58 -3.12
C ALA A 300 0.03 1.72 -3.45
N MET A 301 0.62 0.72 -4.11
CA MET A 301 2.00 0.77 -4.61
C MET A 301 2.17 1.82 -5.71
N LEU A 302 1.19 1.98 -6.60
CA LEU A 302 1.23 3.01 -7.63
C LEU A 302 1.20 4.41 -6.99
N LEU A 303 0.32 4.66 -6.02
CA LEU A 303 0.33 5.93 -5.30
C LEU A 303 1.60 6.13 -4.46
N SER A 304 2.12 5.08 -3.83
CA SER A 304 3.41 5.13 -3.13
C SER A 304 4.53 5.51 -4.10
N PHE A 305 4.52 4.97 -5.32
CA PHE A 305 5.44 5.36 -6.37
C PHE A 305 5.27 6.82 -6.77
N VAL A 306 4.04 7.34 -6.88
CA VAL A 306 3.79 8.77 -7.16
C VAL A 306 4.36 9.66 -6.04
N VAL A 307 4.17 9.29 -4.77
CA VAL A 307 4.78 10.01 -3.63
C VAL A 307 6.30 10.03 -3.74
N LEU A 308 6.92 8.90 -4.10
CA LEU A 308 8.37 8.82 -4.29
C LEU A 308 8.86 9.56 -5.53
N TRP A 309 8.05 9.62 -6.60
CA TRP A 309 8.38 10.36 -7.81
C TRP A 309 8.38 11.86 -7.54
N TRP A 310 7.42 12.34 -6.74
CA TRP A 310 7.27 13.77 -6.45
C TRP A 310 8.52 14.39 -5.80
N ARG A 311 9.30 13.58 -5.08
CA ARG A 311 10.61 13.96 -4.53
C ARG A 311 11.57 14.55 -5.56
N TRP A 312 11.51 14.12 -6.82
CA TRP A 312 12.40 14.60 -7.88
C TRP A 312 11.78 15.71 -8.74
N THR A 313 10.53 16.07 -8.50
CA THR A 313 9.79 17.03 -9.34
C THR A 313 9.71 18.42 -8.72
N LEU A 314 9.52 18.52 -7.40
CA LEU A 314 9.34 19.81 -6.73
C LEU A 314 10.57 20.26 -5.95
N PRO A 315 10.84 21.59 -5.92
CA PRO A 315 11.81 22.16 -5.00
C PRO A 315 11.32 22.05 -3.55
N ARG A 316 12.26 22.02 -2.61
CA ARG A 316 11.98 22.01 -1.18
C ARG A 316 11.35 23.33 -0.74
N LEU A 317 10.32 23.28 0.12
CA LEU A 317 9.59 24.45 0.62
C LEU A 317 9.98 24.80 2.06
N ARG A 318 10.37 26.06 2.31
CA ARG A 318 10.74 26.54 3.66
C ARG A 318 9.59 26.33 4.65
N VAL A 319 9.90 26.03 5.92
CA VAL A 319 8.89 25.79 6.97
C VAL A 319 7.85 26.92 7.06
N ASP A 320 8.25 28.19 6.92
CA ASP A 320 7.31 29.32 6.95
C ASP A 320 6.30 29.27 5.79
N GLN A 321 6.76 28.90 4.60
CA GLN A 321 5.90 28.74 3.42
C GLN A 321 4.99 27.53 3.58
N LEU A 322 5.52 26.44 4.15
CA LEU A 322 4.79 25.23 4.41
C LEU A 322 3.60 25.48 5.35
N MET A 323 3.88 26.09 6.50
CA MET A 323 2.84 26.47 7.46
C MET A 323 1.85 27.46 6.84
N GLY A 324 2.33 28.38 6.00
CA GLY A 324 1.47 29.26 5.20
C GLY A 324 0.51 28.50 4.28
N VAL A 325 0.98 27.48 3.55
CA VAL A 325 0.17 26.63 2.68
C VAL A 325 -0.93 25.91 3.48
N CYS A 326 -0.57 25.33 4.62
CA CYS A 326 -1.52 24.63 5.48
C CYS A 326 -2.62 25.57 6.00
N TRP A 327 -2.22 26.63 6.70
CA TRP A 327 -3.14 27.47 7.46
C TRP A 327 -3.93 28.46 6.60
N LYS A 328 -3.32 29.00 5.53
CA LYS A 328 -3.97 30.02 4.69
C LYS A 328 -4.73 29.41 3.52
N TYR A 329 -4.37 28.22 3.05
CA TYR A 329 -4.95 27.64 1.84
C TYR A 329 -5.64 26.30 2.11
N LEU A 330 -4.93 25.29 2.59
CA LEU A 330 -5.51 23.93 2.71
C LEU A 330 -6.69 23.87 3.67
N ILE A 331 -6.60 24.52 4.84
CA ILE A 331 -7.69 24.50 5.82
C ILE A 331 -8.94 25.22 5.28
N PRO A 332 -8.88 26.49 4.82
CA PRO A 332 -10.06 27.16 4.25
C PRO A 332 -10.67 26.42 3.07
N ILE A 333 -9.84 25.90 2.14
CA ILE A 333 -10.33 25.13 0.99
C ILE A 333 -10.97 23.82 1.47
N GLY A 334 -10.40 23.16 2.47
CA GLY A 334 -10.97 21.95 3.08
C GLY A 334 -12.37 22.18 3.66
N PHE A 335 -12.59 23.31 4.35
CA PHE A 335 -13.93 23.69 4.81
C PHE A 335 -14.90 23.96 3.65
N VAL A 336 -14.45 24.64 2.59
CA VAL A 336 -15.26 24.86 1.38
C VAL A 336 -15.62 23.54 0.72
N CYS A 337 -14.69 22.58 0.64
CA CYS A 337 -14.97 21.23 0.15
C CYS A 337 -16.02 20.51 1.00
N LEU A 338 -15.92 20.62 2.33
CA LEU A 338 -16.85 19.96 3.24
C LEU A 338 -18.28 20.50 3.10
N VAL A 339 -18.43 21.81 3.17
CA VAL A 339 -19.75 22.47 3.02
C VAL A 339 -20.28 22.30 1.60
N GLY A 340 -19.40 22.47 0.61
CA GLY A 340 -19.72 22.29 -0.81
C GLY A 340 -20.18 20.87 -1.11
N GLN A 341 -19.56 19.86 -0.51
CA GLN A 341 -20.00 18.47 -0.65
C GLN A 341 -21.38 18.24 -0.05
N GLY A 342 -21.65 18.76 1.14
CA GLY A 342 -22.97 18.67 1.76
C GLY A 342 -24.06 19.33 0.89
N PHE A 343 -23.75 20.51 0.33
CA PHE A 343 -24.65 21.20 -0.60
C PHE A 343 -24.85 20.42 -1.92
N TRP A 344 -23.78 19.85 -2.47
CA TRP A 344 -23.84 19.02 -3.67
C TRP A 344 -24.73 17.81 -3.46
N MET A 345 -24.56 17.11 -2.34
CA MET A 345 -25.42 15.98 -2.00
C MET A 345 -26.88 16.41 -1.93
N TRP A 346 -27.19 17.52 -1.24
CA TRP A 346 -28.56 18.05 -1.16
C TRP A 346 -29.17 18.37 -2.53
N LEU A 347 -28.39 18.94 -3.46
CA LEU A 347 -28.86 19.31 -4.79
C LEU A 347 -29.20 18.09 -5.68
N PHE A 348 -28.48 16.98 -5.49
CA PHE A 348 -28.61 15.75 -6.29
C PHE A 348 -29.17 14.55 -5.49
N SER A 349 -29.80 14.81 -4.34
CA SER A 349 -30.43 13.80 -3.47
C SER A 349 -31.71 13.22 -4.04
#